data_AF-A0A256HIA6-F1
#
_entry.id   AF-A0A256HIA6-F1
#
_cell.length_a   1.000
_cell.length_b   1.000
_cell.length_c   1.000
_cell.angle_alpha   90.00
_cell.angle_beta   90.00
_cell.angle_gamma   90.00
#
_symmetry.space_group_name_H-M   'P 1'
#
loop_
_entity.id
_entity.type
_entity.pdbx_description
1 polymer ?
#
loop_
_entity_poly.entity_id
_entity_poly.type
_entity_poly.pdbx_seq_one_letter_code
_entity_poly.pdbx_strand_id
1 'polypeptide(L)'
;MTTSESTRPTGDNTGGAPTGAELIDHLQDVDRPVSLDQLAKATGAARDTLKGRLEQLEARGLIIVSIGLYYVTVSLVDGSQPIADGGRAHPVADVDLSPEQIYTILSNERRRETLRFLSRLADRDAETYAPVSPLSAVVCGSGEEFDPVTGGDDDDQHATYVALTQTHLPLLHDLGAVEYYSRVQKVAPTDIGLALAELMDIVDGAADTGESA
;
A
#
# COMPACT_ATOMS: atom_id res chain seq x y z
N MET A 1 47.76 -56.17 5.91
CA MET A 1 46.40 -55.77 5.52
C MET A 1 46.03 -54.55 6.31
N THR A 2 46.23 -53.39 5.70
CA THR A 2 45.94 -52.06 6.24
C THR A 2 44.46 -51.77 6.02
N THR A 3 43.69 -51.67 7.10
CA THR A 3 42.30 -51.19 7.03
C THR A 3 42.33 -49.68 6.98
N SER A 4 42.05 -49.15 5.79
CA SER A 4 41.93 -47.73 5.53
C SER A 4 40.85 -47.09 6.38
N GLU A 5 41.28 -46.07 7.08
CA GLU A 5 40.55 -44.93 7.60
C GLU A 5 39.48 -44.48 6.60
N SER A 6 38.21 -44.68 6.97
CA SER A 6 37.06 -44.15 6.24
C SER A 6 36.88 -42.69 6.67
N THR A 7 37.65 -41.82 6.03
CA THR A 7 37.40 -40.38 6.01
C THR A 7 36.03 -40.19 5.36
N ARG A 8 34.99 -39.99 6.18
CA ARG A 8 33.74 -39.40 5.69
C ARG A 8 34.12 -38.10 4.98
N PRO A 9 33.60 -37.83 3.76
CA PRO A 9 33.77 -36.52 3.18
C PRO A 9 33.06 -35.53 4.12
N THR A 10 33.86 -34.71 4.78
CA THR A 10 33.44 -33.43 5.33
C THR A 10 32.64 -32.78 4.22
N GLY A 11 31.35 -32.57 4.46
CA GLY A 11 30.52 -31.81 3.53
C GLY A 11 31.22 -30.48 3.30
N ASP A 12 31.73 -30.30 2.09
CA ASP A 12 32.16 -29.01 1.60
C ASP A 12 30.94 -28.10 1.74
N ASN A 13 30.94 -27.31 2.81
CA ASN A 13 30.17 -26.07 2.87
C ASN A 13 30.82 -25.12 1.86
N THR A 14 30.65 -25.43 0.57
CA THR A 14 30.66 -24.42 -0.47
C THR A 14 29.46 -23.53 -0.18
N GLY A 15 29.64 -22.59 0.74
CA GLY A 15 28.84 -21.37 0.83
C GLY A 15 29.06 -20.58 -0.44
N GLY A 16 28.52 -21.11 -1.54
CA GLY A 16 28.55 -20.48 -2.85
C GLY A 16 27.90 -19.12 -2.72
N ALA A 17 28.44 -18.15 -3.45
CA ALA A 17 27.80 -16.85 -3.58
C ALA A 17 26.34 -17.08 -4.03
N PRO A 18 25.34 -16.55 -3.30
CA PRO A 18 23.95 -16.67 -3.71
C PRO A 18 23.83 -16.11 -5.12
N THR A 19 23.18 -16.89 -5.98
CA THR A 19 22.92 -16.50 -7.35
C THR A 19 22.00 -15.28 -7.38
N GLY A 20 22.01 -14.55 -8.50
CA GLY A 20 21.12 -13.39 -8.63
C GLY A 20 19.64 -13.79 -8.53
N ALA A 21 19.28 -14.99 -8.97
CA ALA A 21 17.94 -15.54 -8.86
C ALA A 21 17.55 -15.81 -7.39
N GLU A 22 18.42 -16.46 -6.61
CA GLU A 22 18.14 -16.73 -5.19
C GLU A 22 17.97 -15.45 -4.36
N LEU A 23 18.70 -14.39 -4.71
CA LEU A 23 18.54 -13.08 -4.06
C LEU A 23 17.22 -12.42 -4.44
N ILE A 24 16.80 -12.53 -5.70
CA ILE A 24 15.53 -11.99 -6.17
C ILE A 24 14.37 -12.77 -5.55
N ASP A 25 14.39 -14.11 -5.59
CA ASP A 25 13.36 -14.96 -4.99
C ASP A 25 13.20 -14.65 -3.50
N HIS A 26 14.31 -14.49 -2.76
CA HIS A 26 14.24 -14.13 -1.35
C HIS A 26 13.63 -12.74 -1.11
N LEU A 27 13.93 -11.75 -1.95
CA LEU A 27 13.33 -10.42 -1.84
C LEU A 27 11.84 -10.44 -2.22
N GLN A 28 11.42 -11.30 -3.15
CA GLN A 28 10.02 -11.53 -3.50
C GLN A 28 9.26 -12.20 -2.35
N ASP A 29 9.84 -13.20 -1.70
CA ASP A 29 9.23 -13.90 -0.57
C ASP A 29 9.02 -12.99 0.66
N VAL A 30 9.90 -12.00 0.85
CA VAL A 30 9.90 -11.13 2.03
C VAL A 30 8.99 -9.91 1.84
N ASP A 31 8.71 -9.52 0.58
CA ASP A 31 7.78 -8.45 0.19
C ASP A 31 7.96 -7.13 0.97
N ARG A 32 9.21 -6.82 1.34
CA ARG A 32 9.61 -5.58 2.02
C ARG A 32 11.12 -5.35 1.87
N PRO A 33 11.61 -4.11 2.06
CA PRO A 33 13.05 -3.83 2.03
C PRO A 33 13.80 -4.60 3.12
N VAL A 34 14.88 -5.27 2.73
CA VAL A 34 15.71 -6.11 3.63
C VAL A 34 17.07 -5.46 3.84
N SER A 35 17.58 -5.45 5.08
CA SER A 35 18.92 -4.92 5.31
C SER A 35 20.02 -5.85 4.79
N LEU A 36 21.17 -5.31 4.41
CA LEU A 36 22.33 -6.12 4.00
C LEU A 36 22.74 -7.16 5.07
N ASP A 37 22.59 -6.83 6.35
CA ASP A 37 22.83 -7.75 7.47
C ASP A 37 21.86 -8.94 7.47
N GLN A 38 20.57 -8.65 7.26
CA GLN A 38 19.53 -9.67 7.20
C GLN A 38 19.71 -10.55 5.97
N LEU A 39 20.07 -9.97 4.83
CA LEU A 39 20.35 -10.68 3.59
C LEU A 39 21.56 -11.62 3.74
N ALA A 40 22.63 -11.15 4.39
CA ALA A 40 23.81 -11.96 4.72
C ALA A 40 23.48 -13.12 5.66
N LYS A 41 22.63 -12.87 6.66
CA LYS A 41 22.17 -13.90 7.60
C LYS A 41 21.25 -14.93 6.93
N ALA A 42 20.37 -14.50 6.03
CA ALA A 42 19.42 -15.37 5.34
C ALA A 42 20.10 -16.25 4.28
N THR A 43 21.06 -15.71 3.56
CA THR A 43 21.77 -16.41 2.47
C THR A 43 23.03 -17.15 2.95
N GLY A 44 23.49 -16.89 4.18
CA GLY A 44 24.75 -17.43 4.71
C GLY A 44 26.01 -16.91 4.00
N ALA A 45 25.88 -15.85 3.19
CA ALA A 45 26.94 -15.34 2.33
C ALA A 45 27.74 -14.22 3.00
N ALA A 46 29.02 -14.10 2.63
CA ALA A 46 29.87 -13.00 3.07
C ALA A 46 29.40 -11.65 2.49
N ARG A 47 29.50 -10.57 3.28
CA ARG A 47 29.05 -9.23 2.88
C ARG A 47 29.70 -8.72 1.59
N ASP A 48 31.00 -8.93 1.44
CA ASP A 48 31.74 -8.46 0.26
C ASP A 48 31.26 -9.15 -1.03
N THR A 49 30.92 -10.43 -0.92
CA THR A 49 30.35 -11.23 -2.01
C THR A 49 28.95 -10.76 -2.37
N LEU A 50 28.11 -10.49 -1.36
CA LEU A 50 26.78 -9.93 -1.57
C LEU A 50 26.84 -8.54 -2.20
N LYS A 51 27.75 -7.68 -1.73
CA LYS A 51 27.91 -6.33 -2.27
C LYS A 51 28.20 -6.35 -3.76
N GLY A 52 29.19 -7.14 -4.21
CA GLY A 52 29.50 -7.25 -5.63
C GLY A 52 28.35 -7.84 -6.46
N ARG A 53 27.50 -8.68 -5.85
CA ARG A 53 26.33 -9.26 -6.54
C ARG A 53 25.14 -8.31 -6.60
N LEU A 54 24.90 -7.55 -5.54
CA LEU A 54 23.88 -6.50 -5.47
C LEU A 54 24.22 -5.36 -6.43
N GLU A 55 25.49 -4.94 -6.52
CA GLU A 55 25.95 -3.97 -7.51
C GLU A 55 25.66 -4.42 -8.95
N GLN A 56 25.81 -5.72 -9.26
CA GLN A 56 25.46 -6.27 -10.57
C GLN A 56 23.94 -6.31 -10.83
N LEU A 57 23.13 -6.59 -9.81
CA LEU A 57 21.67 -6.61 -9.93
C LEU A 57 21.09 -5.19 -10.04
N GLU A 58 21.64 -4.24 -9.30
CA GLU A 58 21.32 -2.82 -9.37
C GLU A 58 21.71 -2.23 -10.72
N ALA A 59 22.91 -2.54 -11.23
CA ALA A 59 23.35 -2.13 -12.57
C ALA A 59 22.46 -2.69 -13.70
N ARG A 60 21.74 -3.78 -13.43
CA ARG A 60 20.75 -4.39 -14.33
C ARG A 60 19.33 -3.86 -14.11
N GLY A 61 19.12 -2.97 -13.13
CA GLY A 61 17.82 -2.42 -12.77
C GLY A 61 16.85 -3.45 -12.21
N LEU A 62 17.35 -4.49 -11.52
CA LEU A 62 16.52 -5.53 -10.91
C LEU A 62 16.21 -5.27 -9.44
N ILE A 63 17.06 -4.49 -8.77
CA ILE A 63 16.91 -4.13 -7.36
C ILE A 63 17.28 -2.66 -7.16
N ILE A 64 16.77 -2.07 -6.09
CA ILE A 64 17.15 -0.74 -5.61
C ILE A 64 17.94 -0.94 -4.32
N VAL A 65 19.12 -0.31 -4.25
CA VAL A 65 19.95 -0.30 -3.04
C VAL A 65 19.91 1.08 -2.42
N SER A 66 19.19 1.22 -1.31
CA SER A 66 19.05 2.49 -0.59
C SER A 66 19.99 2.53 0.61
N ILE A 67 20.80 3.59 0.69
CA ILE A 67 21.75 3.79 1.79
C ILE A 67 21.13 4.76 2.80
N GLY A 68 20.78 4.25 3.98
CA GLY A 68 20.38 5.04 5.14
C GLY A 68 21.56 5.43 6.03
N LEU A 69 21.30 6.27 7.03
CA LEU A 69 22.30 6.81 7.97
C LEU A 69 23.11 5.74 8.73
N TYR A 70 22.53 4.56 8.96
CA TYR A 70 23.17 3.46 9.70
C TYR A 70 22.98 2.07 9.08
N TYR A 71 22.30 1.97 7.94
CA TYR A 71 21.96 0.69 7.33
C TYR A 71 21.76 0.83 5.81
N VAL A 72 21.90 -0.28 5.10
CA VAL A 72 21.63 -0.38 3.65
C VAL A 72 20.42 -1.30 3.49
N THR A 73 19.37 -0.84 2.80
CA THR A 73 18.21 -1.65 2.43
C THR A 73 18.25 -2.01 0.95
N VAL A 74 17.82 -3.23 0.65
CA VAL A 74 17.66 -3.74 -0.70
C VAL A 74 16.19 -4.05 -0.91
N SER A 75 15.62 -3.56 -1.99
CA SER A 75 14.27 -3.91 -2.45
C SER A 75 14.33 -4.28 -3.93
N LEU A 76 13.30 -4.96 -4.42
CA LEU A 76 13.16 -5.18 -5.86
C LEU A 76 12.81 -3.87 -6.55
N VAL A 77 13.20 -3.73 -7.81
CA VAL A 77 12.63 -2.68 -8.66
C VAL A 77 11.22 -3.12 -9.01
N ASP A 78 10.22 -2.31 -8.64
CA ASP A 78 8.85 -2.53 -9.08
C ASP A 78 8.80 -2.56 -10.61
N GLY A 79 8.39 -3.71 -11.17
CA GLY A 79 8.28 -3.89 -12.62
C GLY A 79 8.77 -5.21 -13.20
N SER A 80 9.22 -6.20 -12.42
CA SER A 80 9.33 -7.57 -12.95
C SER A 80 7.95 -8.23 -13.01
N GLN A 81 7.12 -7.78 -13.95
CA GLN A 81 5.81 -8.38 -14.21
C GLN A 81 5.89 -9.52 -15.25
N PRO A 82 4.98 -10.51 -15.14
CA PRO A 82 4.83 -11.63 -16.07
C PRO A 82 4.58 -11.17 -17.50
N ILE A 83 4.79 -12.09 -18.45
CA ILE A 83 4.61 -11.94 -19.90
C ILE A 83 3.42 -11.02 -20.22
N ALA A 84 3.72 -9.87 -20.82
CA ALA A 84 2.79 -8.78 -21.10
C ALA A 84 1.64 -9.20 -22.05
N ASP A 85 0.40 -8.96 -21.62
CA ASP A 85 -0.82 -8.96 -22.45
C ASP A 85 -1.02 -7.65 -23.24
N GLY A 86 -0.07 -6.71 -23.11
CA GLY A 86 -0.07 -5.43 -23.83
C GLY A 86 -0.72 -4.26 -23.09
N GLY A 87 -1.09 -4.41 -21.81
CA GLY A 87 -1.53 -3.29 -20.98
C GLY A 87 -0.37 -2.34 -20.64
N ARG A 88 -0.53 -1.02 -20.85
CA ARG A 88 0.38 -0.03 -20.27
C ARG A 88 0.06 0.09 -18.78
N ALA A 89 1.03 -0.22 -17.93
CA ALA A 89 0.93 0.08 -16.50
C ALA A 89 0.82 1.60 -16.33
N HIS A 90 -0.29 2.07 -15.75
CA HIS A 90 -0.35 3.41 -15.20
C HIS A 90 0.43 3.41 -13.88
N PRO A 91 1.31 4.40 -13.64
CA PRO A 91 1.97 4.54 -12.35
C PRO A 91 0.90 4.97 -11.35
N VAL A 92 0.28 4.01 -10.68
CA VAL A 92 -0.52 4.28 -9.50
C VAL A 92 0.47 4.69 -8.41
N ALA A 93 0.20 5.78 -7.71
CA ALA A 93 0.99 6.15 -6.53
C ALA A 93 1.10 4.92 -5.61
N ASP A 94 2.28 4.69 -5.04
CA ASP A 94 2.57 3.49 -4.25
C ASP A 94 1.66 3.46 -3.01
N VAL A 95 0.53 2.73 -3.10
CA VAL A 95 -0.43 2.60 -2.00
C VAL A 95 0.05 1.46 -1.12
N ASP A 96 0.78 1.79 -0.06
CA ASP A 96 1.26 0.84 0.96
C ASP A 96 0.11 0.39 1.88
N LEU A 97 -0.90 -0.28 1.30
CA LEU A 97 -2.02 -0.91 2.00
C LEU A 97 -2.22 -2.34 1.51
N SER A 98 -2.44 -3.25 2.45
CA SER A 98 -2.84 -4.61 2.11
C SER A 98 -4.23 -4.63 1.46
N PRO A 99 -4.55 -5.65 0.63
CA PRO A 99 -5.88 -5.81 0.05
C PRO A 99 -7.01 -5.80 1.09
N GLU A 100 -6.78 -6.38 2.28
CA GLU A 100 -7.74 -6.37 3.39
C GLU A 100 -7.96 -4.96 3.95
N GLN A 101 -6.92 -4.13 4.01
CA GLN A 101 -7.03 -2.74 4.44
C GLN A 101 -7.79 -1.91 3.42
N ILE A 102 -7.49 -2.07 2.13
CA ILE A 102 -8.23 -1.44 1.03
C ILE A 102 -9.71 -1.83 1.09
N TYR A 103 -10.00 -3.13 1.18
CA TYR A 103 -11.37 -3.61 1.34
C TYR A 103 -12.04 -3.05 2.59
N THR A 104 -11.32 -3.01 3.72
CA THR A 104 -11.83 -2.43 4.96
C THR A 104 -12.21 -0.96 4.76
N ILE A 105 -11.40 -0.17 4.07
CA ILE A 105 -11.70 1.22 3.75
C ILE A 105 -12.93 1.31 2.85
N LEU A 106 -12.91 0.62 1.71
CA LEU A 106 -13.88 0.80 0.63
C LEU A 106 -15.22 0.08 0.85
N SER A 107 -15.29 -0.90 1.74
CA SER A 107 -16.50 -1.69 2.02
C SER A 107 -17.66 -0.88 2.62
N ASN A 108 -17.42 0.33 3.14
CA ASN A 108 -18.47 1.17 3.69
C ASN A 108 -18.64 2.44 2.87
N GLU A 109 -19.89 2.71 2.52
CA GLU A 109 -20.28 3.84 1.68
C GLU A 109 -19.87 5.19 2.26
N ARG A 110 -20.07 5.43 3.56
CA ARG A 110 -19.70 6.69 4.21
C ARG A 110 -18.20 6.97 4.12
N ARG A 111 -17.37 5.91 4.14
CA ARG A 111 -15.92 6.03 3.92
C ARG A 111 -15.60 6.38 2.47
N ARG A 112 -16.23 5.72 1.50
CA ARG A 112 -16.07 6.03 0.07
C ARG A 112 -16.45 7.49 -0.24
N GLU A 113 -17.61 7.93 0.25
CA GLU A 113 -18.11 9.29 0.04
C GLU A 113 -17.23 10.35 0.71
N THR A 114 -16.67 10.03 1.89
CA THR A 114 -15.67 10.89 2.53
C THR A 114 -14.44 11.07 1.63
N LEU A 115 -13.88 9.99 1.09
CA LEU A 115 -12.70 10.05 0.21
C LEU A 115 -12.99 10.80 -1.09
N ARG A 116 -14.14 10.54 -1.73
CA ARG A 116 -14.58 11.27 -2.93
C ARG A 116 -14.74 12.76 -2.66
N PHE A 117 -15.35 13.14 -1.54
CA PHE A 117 -15.50 14.54 -1.17
C PHE A 117 -14.14 15.23 -0.98
N LEU A 118 -13.22 14.59 -0.26
CA LEU A 118 -11.88 15.15 -0.01
C LEU A 118 -11.05 15.23 -1.29
N SER A 119 -11.17 14.26 -2.19
CA SER A 119 -10.53 14.30 -3.52
C SER A 119 -11.00 15.51 -4.33
N ARG A 120 -12.33 15.70 -4.46
CA ARG A 120 -12.90 16.87 -5.14
C ARG A 120 -12.54 18.20 -4.48
N LEU A 121 -12.26 18.20 -3.17
CA LEU A 121 -11.81 19.38 -2.45
C LEU A 121 -10.34 19.69 -2.76
N ALA A 122 -9.48 18.67 -2.76
CA ALA A 122 -8.06 18.79 -3.10
C ALA A 122 -7.83 19.27 -4.54
N ASP A 123 -8.67 18.84 -5.49
CA ASP A 123 -8.64 19.34 -6.88
C ASP A 123 -8.91 20.86 -6.99
N ARG A 124 -9.66 21.41 -6.03
CA ARG A 124 -10.05 22.83 -6.02
C ARG A 124 -9.05 23.70 -5.26
N ASP A 125 -8.44 23.17 -4.21
CA ASP A 125 -7.52 23.90 -3.34
C ASP A 125 -6.53 22.92 -2.66
N ALA A 126 -5.23 23.21 -2.78
CA ALA A 126 -4.16 22.26 -2.52
C ALA A 126 -3.78 22.09 -1.03
N GLU A 127 -4.24 22.99 -0.15
CA GLU A 127 -3.95 22.95 1.31
C GLU A 127 -5.25 22.95 2.15
N THR A 128 -6.27 22.21 1.72
CA THR A 128 -7.60 22.35 2.33
C THR A 128 -7.93 21.24 3.33
N TYR A 129 -8.08 21.65 4.58
CA TYR A 129 -8.76 20.87 5.61
C TYR A 129 -10.28 21.04 5.49
N ALA A 130 -11.03 19.95 5.47
CA ALA A 130 -12.48 19.95 5.59
C ALA A 130 -12.92 19.94 7.06
N PRO A 131 -13.79 20.84 7.51
CA PRO A 131 -14.47 20.69 8.79
C PRO A 131 -15.46 19.51 8.73
N VAL A 132 -15.56 18.73 9.81
CA VAL A 132 -16.34 17.48 9.82
C VAL A 132 -17.85 17.71 9.72
N SER A 133 -18.36 18.84 10.22
CA SER A 133 -19.80 19.15 10.17
C SER A 133 -20.34 19.40 8.75
N PRO A 134 -19.69 20.22 7.90
CA PRO A 134 -20.01 20.28 6.47
C PRO A 134 -19.82 18.95 5.73
N LEU A 135 -18.76 18.19 6.07
CA LEU A 135 -18.54 16.87 5.49
C LEU A 135 -19.70 15.91 5.82
N SER A 136 -20.21 15.94 7.05
CA SER A 136 -21.31 15.05 7.45
C SER A 136 -22.60 15.35 6.71
N ALA A 137 -22.88 16.62 6.36
CA ALA A 137 -24.02 16.97 5.51
C ALA A 137 -23.90 16.34 4.11
N VAL A 138 -22.71 16.44 3.50
CA VAL A 138 -22.47 15.89 2.16
C VAL A 138 -22.57 14.37 2.17
N VAL A 139 -21.93 13.71 3.13
CA VAL A 139 -21.95 12.24 3.26
C VAL A 139 -23.35 11.71 3.60
N CYS A 140 -24.16 12.49 4.33
CA CYS A 140 -25.55 12.12 4.60
C CYS A 140 -26.41 12.19 3.34
N GLY A 141 -26.23 13.24 2.52
CA GLY A 141 -27.00 13.43 1.28
C GLY A 141 -26.60 12.53 0.11
N SER A 142 -25.46 11.84 0.19
CA SER A 142 -24.96 10.95 -0.87
C SER A 142 -25.44 9.50 -0.77
N GLY A 143 -26.07 9.09 0.34
CA GLY A 143 -26.60 7.74 0.51
C GLY A 143 -27.98 7.58 -0.10
N GLU A 144 -28.17 6.64 -1.03
CA GLU A 144 -29.48 6.32 -1.63
C GLU A 144 -30.37 5.47 -0.70
N GLU A 145 -29.83 4.91 0.38
CA GLU A 145 -30.55 4.04 1.32
C GLU A 145 -31.14 4.86 2.49
N PHE A 146 -32.23 5.58 2.19
CA PHE A 146 -33.03 6.35 3.17
C PHE A 146 -34.40 5.70 3.43
N ASP A 147 -34.74 5.48 4.71
CA ASP A 147 -36.08 5.04 5.16
C ASP A 147 -36.83 6.22 5.84
N PRO A 148 -37.92 6.74 5.24
CA PRO A 148 -38.63 7.96 5.66
C PRO A 148 -39.50 7.87 6.93
N VAL A 149 -39.41 6.82 7.74
CA VAL A 149 -40.33 6.64 8.90
C VAL A 149 -39.91 7.43 10.16
N THR A 150 -38.68 7.90 10.27
CA THR A 150 -38.18 8.64 11.46
C THR A 150 -37.69 10.03 11.05
N GLY A 151 -38.25 11.07 11.66
CA GLY A 151 -38.13 12.45 11.18
C GLY A 151 -36.72 13.04 11.06
N GLY A 152 -36.50 13.74 9.94
CA GLY A 152 -35.77 15.00 9.87
C GLY A 152 -34.30 14.91 9.45
N ASP A 153 -33.97 15.55 8.32
CA ASP A 153 -32.61 15.83 7.79
C ASP A 153 -31.56 16.16 8.88
N ASP A 154 -31.96 16.85 9.96
CA ASP A 154 -31.06 17.26 11.05
C ASP A 154 -30.62 16.08 11.94
N ASP A 155 -31.51 15.14 12.25
CA ASP A 155 -31.20 13.98 13.11
C ASP A 155 -30.31 12.98 12.36
N ASP A 156 -30.53 12.82 11.06
CA ASP A 156 -29.72 11.96 10.19
C ASP A 156 -28.33 12.54 9.92
N GLN A 157 -28.23 13.86 9.71
CA GLN A 157 -26.94 14.54 9.63
C GLN A 157 -26.18 14.41 10.96
N HIS A 158 -26.87 14.54 12.10
CA HIS A 158 -26.25 14.37 13.42
C HIS A 158 -25.75 12.93 13.62
N ALA A 159 -26.54 11.92 13.27
CA ALA A 159 -26.13 10.52 13.33
C ALA A 159 -24.92 10.24 12.41
N THR A 160 -24.90 10.82 11.22
CA THR A 160 -23.77 10.73 10.29
C THR A 160 -22.52 11.39 10.86
N TYR A 161 -22.65 12.58 11.45
CA TYR A 161 -21.56 13.26 12.14
C TYR A 161 -20.98 12.40 13.27
N VAL A 162 -21.83 11.82 14.11
CA VAL A 162 -21.40 10.93 15.20
C VAL A 162 -20.66 9.72 14.65
N ALA A 163 -21.19 9.06 13.62
CA ALA A 163 -20.53 7.90 13.00
C ALA A 163 -19.17 8.26 12.37
N LEU A 164 -19.09 9.40 11.67
CA LEU A 164 -17.84 9.88 11.08
C LEU A 164 -16.79 10.12 12.16
N THR A 165 -17.16 10.83 13.23
CA THR A 165 -16.22 11.22 14.28
C THR A 165 -15.76 10.08 15.17
N GLN A 166 -16.62 9.09 15.44
CA GLN A 166 -16.33 7.99 16.37
C GLN A 166 -15.76 6.76 15.70
N THR A 167 -16.09 6.51 14.43
CA THR A 167 -15.79 5.23 13.76
C THR A 167 -15.01 5.44 12.48
N HIS A 168 -15.55 6.23 11.54
CA HIS A 168 -15.01 6.23 10.18
C HIS A 168 -13.72 7.03 10.03
N LEU A 169 -13.68 8.28 10.51
CA LEU A 169 -12.50 9.13 10.41
C LEU A 169 -11.32 8.61 11.25
N PRO A 170 -11.51 8.09 12.48
CA PRO A 170 -10.44 7.40 13.21
C PRO A 170 -9.86 6.22 12.42
N LEU A 171 -10.71 5.34 11.89
CA LEU A 171 -10.26 4.17 11.12
C LEU A 171 -9.49 4.58 9.86
N LEU A 172 -10.01 5.54 9.09
CA LEU A 172 -9.35 6.04 7.90
C LEU A 172 -8.00 6.68 8.24
N HIS A 173 -7.89 7.34 9.39
CA HIS A 173 -6.65 7.92 9.87
C HIS A 173 -5.62 6.85 10.29
N ASP A 174 -6.06 5.84 11.04
CA ASP A 174 -5.22 4.73 11.46
C ASP A 174 -4.67 3.93 10.26
N LEU A 175 -5.44 3.87 9.18
CA LEU A 175 -5.04 3.25 7.91
C LEU A 175 -4.35 4.24 6.95
N GLY A 176 -4.05 5.48 7.37
CA GLY A 176 -3.29 6.44 6.58
C GLY A 176 -4.02 7.02 5.35
N ALA A 177 -5.31 6.77 5.19
CA ALA A 177 -6.11 7.29 4.07
C ALA A 177 -6.53 8.76 4.27
N VAL A 178 -6.54 9.26 5.52
CA VAL A 178 -6.80 10.66 5.84
C VAL A 178 -5.99 11.13 7.04
N GLU A 179 -5.79 12.44 7.17
CA GLU A 179 -5.33 13.05 8.41
C GLU A 179 -6.51 13.59 9.21
N TYR A 180 -6.89 12.91 10.30
CA TYR A 180 -8.02 13.32 11.14
C TYR A 180 -7.58 14.04 12.43
N TYR A 181 -7.95 15.31 12.54
CA TYR A 181 -7.66 16.18 13.67
C TYR A 181 -8.85 16.24 14.63
N SER A 182 -9.01 15.20 15.46
CA SER A 182 -10.15 15.02 16.37
C SER A 182 -10.40 16.19 17.34
N ARG A 183 -9.35 16.92 17.77
CA ARG A 183 -9.50 18.07 18.67
C ARG A 183 -10.21 19.26 18.05
N VAL A 184 -10.01 19.48 16.75
CA VAL A 184 -10.56 20.62 16.01
C VAL A 184 -11.62 20.19 14.99
N GLN A 185 -11.94 18.89 14.93
CA GLN A 185 -12.95 18.32 14.04
C GLN A 185 -12.69 18.72 12.58
N LYS A 186 -11.45 18.48 12.13
CA LYS A 186 -11.00 18.70 10.76
C LYS A 186 -10.38 17.44 10.18
N VAL A 187 -10.48 17.27 8.87
CA VAL A 187 -9.86 16.16 8.15
C VAL A 187 -9.21 16.67 6.85
N ALA A 188 -8.07 16.12 6.47
CA ALA A 188 -7.44 16.34 5.18
C ALA A 188 -7.21 15.00 4.46
N PRO A 189 -7.24 14.96 3.12
CA PRO A 189 -6.83 13.78 2.37
C PRO A 189 -5.32 13.55 2.49
N THR A 190 -4.90 12.28 2.41
CA THR A 190 -3.52 11.89 2.12
C THR A 190 -3.41 11.42 0.68
N ASP A 191 -2.19 11.24 0.17
CA ASP A 191 -1.95 10.68 -1.17
C ASP A 191 -2.63 9.32 -1.36
N ILE A 192 -2.62 8.47 -0.32
CA ILE A 192 -3.33 7.19 -0.30
C ILE A 192 -4.84 7.39 -0.47
N GLY A 193 -5.43 8.34 0.28
CA GLY A 193 -6.85 8.64 0.18
C GLY A 193 -7.26 9.14 -1.21
N LEU A 194 -6.41 9.95 -1.83
CA LEU A 194 -6.61 10.45 -3.20
C LEU A 194 -6.52 9.33 -4.23
N ALA A 195 -5.50 8.47 -4.14
CA ALA A 195 -5.34 7.33 -5.04
C ALA A 195 -6.51 6.35 -4.95
N LEU A 196 -7.02 6.09 -3.74
CA LEU A 196 -8.21 5.26 -3.55
C LEU A 196 -9.48 5.90 -4.13
N ALA A 197 -9.61 7.23 -4.07
CA ALA A 197 -10.72 7.93 -4.70
C ALA A 197 -10.68 7.83 -6.22
N GLU A 198 -9.50 8.04 -6.82
CA GLU A 198 -9.28 7.87 -8.26
C GLU A 198 -9.58 6.44 -8.71
N LEU A 199 -9.15 5.43 -7.93
CA LEU A 199 -9.45 4.02 -8.22
C LEU A 199 -10.96 3.75 -8.25
N MET A 200 -11.73 4.31 -7.31
CA MET A 200 -13.18 4.16 -7.31
C MET A 200 -13.81 4.75 -8.57
N ASP A 201 -13.39 5.95 -8.97
CA ASP A 201 -13.93 6.61 -10.18
C ASP A 201 -13.59 5.83 -11.46
N ILE A 202 -12.40 5.21 -11.53
CA ILE A 202 -12.02 4.31 -12.65
C ILE A 202 -12.91 3.07 -12.69
N VAL A 203 -13.16 2.43 -11.54
CA VAL A 203 -13.97 1.22 -11.45
C VAL A 203 -15.43 1.52 -11.79
N ASP A 204 -15.99 2.61 -11.27
CA ASP A 204 -17.36 3.05 -11.57
C ASP A 204 -17.51 3.34 -13.07
N GLY A 205 -16.57 4.09 -13.66
CA GLY A 205 -16.58 4.37 -15.10
C GLY A 205 -16.47 3.12 -15.99
N ALA A 206 -15.69 2.12 -15.56
CA ALA A 206 -15.61 0.84 -16.25
C ALA A 206 -16.91 0.03 -16.13
N ALA A 207 -17.56 0.04 -14.97
CA ALA A 207 -18.84 -0.63 -14.75
C ALA A 207 -19.96 -0.02 -15.62
N ASP A 208 -20.01 1.32 -15.70
CA ASP A 208 -21.01 2.04 -16.50
C ASP A 208 -20.87 1.77 -18.01
N THR A 209 -19.64 1.58 -18.51
CA THR A 209 -19.42 1.21 -19.92
C THR A 209 -19.92 -0.19 -20.30
N GLY A 210 -20.23 -1.05 -19.33
CA GLY A 210 -20.75 -2.40 -19.55
C GLY A 210 -22.26 -2.48 -19.86
N GLU A 211 -23.03 -1.42 -19.61
CA GLU A 211 -24.50 -1.41 -19.79
C GLU A 211 -24.98 -0.94 -21.18
N SER A 212 -24.08 -0.59 -22.10
CA SER A 212 -24.43 -0.13 -23.46
C SER A 212 -24.20 -1.15 -24.60
N ALA A 213 -24.20 -2.46 -24.30
CA ALA A 213 -24.02 -3.52 -25.31
C ALA A 213 -25.24 -4.45 -25.46
#